data_AF-A0A946IQF0-F1
#
_entry.id   AF-A0A946IQF0-F1
#
_cell.length_a   1.000
_cell.length_b   1.000
_cell.length_c   1.000
_cell.angle_alpha   90.00
_cell.angle_beta   90.00
_cell.angle_gamma   90.00
#
_symmetry.space_group_name_H-M   'P 1'
#
loop_
_entity.id
_entity.type
_entity.pdbx_description
1 polymer ?
#
loop_
_entity_poly.entity_id
_entity_poly.type
_entity_poly.pdbx_seq_one_letter_code
_entity_poly.pdbx_strand_id
1 'polypeptide(L)'
;MSNNYFNDHGIKIKIIALFFVGIFGAIVIDASAKIVTEIYNMGSVLAGYQSLGRYIIILFSGEALFPDPNFSKIPKLKGETFVGLSAHIFVCLIDTYLYFLLSFKILKSRPKILPALIMMWLFMFMPLYLEMPALGLGWAGADSPIKDILLLRTFICHTCYGLALYVGTVLFYKLLKFYKSN
;
A
#
# COMPACT_ATOMS: atom_id res chain seq x y z
N MET A 1 18.70 18.99 -18.48
CA MET A 1 18.82 17.78 -17.62
C MET A 1 17.75 16.80 -18.11
N SER A 2 18.11 15.59 -18.55
CA SER A 2 17.14 14.68 -19.18
C SER A 2 15.98 14.40 -18.22
N ASN A 3 14.74 14.59 -18.69
CA ASN A 3 13.51 14.43 -17.92
C ASN A 3 13.15 12.95 -17.64
N ASN A 4 14.14 12.07 -17.70
CA ASN A 4 13.99 10.62 -17.78
C ASN A 4 14.48 9.95 -16.48
N TYR A 5 13.84 10.30 -15.36
CA TYR A 5 14.14 9.66 -14.07
C TYR A 5 14.03 8.15 -14.20
N PHE A 6 15.09 7.42 -13.80
CA PHE A 6 15.27 5.97 -13.97
C PHE A 6 15.22 5.42 -15.40
N ASN A 7 14.55 6.05 -16.36
CA ASN A 7 14.40 5.56 -17.73
C ASN A 7 15.75 5.33 -18.41
N ASP A 8 16.71 6.23 -18.16
CA ASP A 8 18.08 6.19 -18.72
C ASP A 8 18.99 5.20 -17.97
N HIS A 9 18.49 4.49 -16.95
CA HIS A 9 19.24 3.49 -16.20
C HIS A 9 18.91 2.06 -16.64
N GLY A 10 19.91 1.17 -16.53
CA GLY A 10 19.74 -0.25 -16.79
C GLY A 10 18.76 -0.92 -15.82
N ILE A 11 18.24 -2.09 -16.23
CA ILE A 11 17.19 -2.81 -15.49
C ILE A 11 17.55 -3.09 -14.02
N LYS A 12 18.84 -3.34 -13.72
CA LYS A 12 19.32 -3.57 -12.35
C LYS A 12 19.01 -2.39 -11.42
N ILE A 13 19.31 -1.16 -11.84
CA ILE A 13 19.05 0.04 -11.03
C ILE A 13 17.55 0.25 -10.85
N LYS A 14 16.75 0.00 -11.89
CA LYS A 14 15.28 0.10 -11.81
C LYS A 14 14.70 -0.86 -10.78
N ILE A 15 15.19 -2.10 -10.74
CA ILE A 15 14.78 -3.11 -9.75
C ILE A 15 15.18 -2.66 -8.33
N ILE A 16 16.43 -2.23 -8.13
CA ILE A 16 16.87 -1.76 -6.80
C ILE A 16 16.04 -0.56 -6.34
N ALA A 17 15.76 0.40 -7.24
CA ALA A 17 14.91 1.55 -6.95
C ALA A 17 13.50 1.10 -6.53
N LEU A 18 12.91 0.15 -7.27
CA LEU A 18 11.58 -0.39 -6.98
C LEU A 18 11.51 -0.99 -5.58
N PHE A 19 12.46 -1.86 -5.23
CA PHE A 19 12.50 -2.47 -3.89
C PHE A 19 12.78 -1.43 -2.80
N PHE A 20 13.73 -0.53 -3.01
CA PHE A 20 14.06 0.51 -2.03
C PHE A 20 12.85 1.41 -1.74
N VAL A 21 12.23 1.95 -2.79
CA VAL A 21 11.09 2.87 -2.63
C VAL A 21 9.86 2.13 -2.12
N GLY A 22 9.61 0.91 -2.60
CA GLY A 22 8.47 0.11 -2.16
C GLY A 22 8.55 -0.30 -0.69
N ILE A 23 9.71 -0.77 -0.23
CA ILE A 23 9.93 -1.12 1.18
C ILE A 23 9.89 0.14 2.06
N PHE A 24 10.52 1.23 1.63
CA PHE A 24 10.46 2.50 2.35
C PHE A 24 9.01 2.98 2.52
N GLY A 25 8.21 2.91 1.46
CA GLY A 25 6.80 3.26 1.51
C GLY A 25 5.98 2.32 2.40
N ALA A 26 6.22 1.00 2.34
CA ALA A 26 5.58 0.02 3.22
C ALA A 26 5.82 0.34 4.70
N ILE A 27 7.06 0.67 5.08
CA ILE A 27 7.39 1.07 6.45
C ILE A 27 6.60 2.32 6.87
N VAL A 28 6.52 3.32 5.99
CA VAL A 28 5.82 4.60 6.30
C VAL A 28 4.32 4.39 6.43
N ILE A 29 3.68 3.62 5.55
CA ILE A 29 2.23 3.37 5.63
C ILE A 29 1.89 2.53 6.88
N ASP A 30 2.70 1.52 7.21
CA ASP A 30 2.51 0.69 8.40
C ASP A 30 2.69 1.50 9.68
N ALA A 31 3.71 2.36 9.74
CA ALA A 31 3.92 3.28 10.86
C ALA A 31 2.75 4.27 10.99
N SER A 32 2.27 4.82 9.87
CA SER A 32 1.11 5.73 9.86
C SER A 32 -0.15 5.02 10.36
N ALA A 33 -0.38 3.79 9.89
CA ALA A 33 -1.50 2.97 10.33
C ALA A 33 -1.43 2.66 11.82
N LYS A 34 -0.24 2.36 12.35
CA LYS A 34 -0.01 2.15 13.78
C LYS A 34 -0.31 3.40 14.59
N ILE A 35 0.22 4.56 14.20
CA ILE A 35 -0.02 5.82 14.90
C ILE A 35 -1.51 6.15 14.96
N VAL A 36 -2.22 6.06 13.82
CA VAL A 36 -3.67 6.34 13.79
C VAL A 36 -4.44 5.32 14.65
N THR A 37 -4.06 4.05 14.59
CA THR A 37 -4.68 2.98 15.38
C THR A 37 -4.52 3.22 16.88
N GLU A 38 -3.35 3.70 17.32
CA GLU A 38 -3.09 4.05 18.73
C GLU A 38 -3.86 5.30 19.16
N ILE A 39 -3.91 6.35 18.33
CA ILE A 39 -4.66 7.59 18.62
C ILE A 39 -6.16 7.31 18.82
N TYR A 40 -6.74 6.44 17.99
CA TYR A 40 -8.18 6.14 18.01
C TYR A 40 -8.53 4.83 18.73
N ASN A 41 -7.58 4.19 19.42
CA ASN A 41 -7.78 2.94 20.18
C ASN A 41 -8.43 1.80 19.35
N MET A 42 -8.04 1.62 18.09
CA MET A 42 -8.68 0.68 17.16
C MET A 42 -8.18 -0.78 17.29
N GLY A 43 -7.46 -1.10 18.37
CA GLY A 43 -6.85 -2.42 18.58
C GLY A 43 -5.49 -2.57 17.88
N SER A 44 -5.21 -3.76 17.35
CA SER A 44 -3.90 -4.05 16.73
C SER A 44 -3.96 -3.92 15.21
N VAL A 45 -2.99 -3.21 14.62
CA VAL A 45 -2.80 -3.17 13.15
C VAL A 45 -2.61 -4.59 12.59
N LEU A 46 -2.00 -5.48 13.38
CA LEU A 46 -1.77 -6.87 12.98
C LEU A 46 -3.06 -7.61 12.64
N ALA A 47 -4.17 -7.26 13.29
CA ALA A 47 -5.47 -7.87 13.03
C ALA A 47 -5.97 -7.58 11.60
N GLY A 48 -5.61 -6.42 11.03
CA GLY A 48 -5.88 -6.08 9.64
C GLY A 48 -5.15 -7.02 8.67
N TYR A 49 -3.83 -7.18 8.83
CA TYR A 49 -3.06 -8.11 7.99
C TYR A 49 -3.54 -9.56 8.16
N GLN A 50 -3.88 -9.98 9.38
CA GLN A 50 -4.43 -11.32 9.63
C GLN A 50 -5.76 -11.54 8.90
N SER A 51 -6.63 -10.52 8.86
CA SER A 51 -7.90 -10.59 8.14
C SER A 51 -7.66 -10.68 6.63
N LEU A 52 -6.77 -9.85 6.08
CA LEU A 52 -6.38 -9.92 4.67
C LEU A 52 -5.80 -11.31 4.31
N GLY A 53 -4.89 -11.82 5.13
CA GLY A 53 -4.28 -13.13 4.88
C GLY A 53 -5.29 -14.28 4.98
N ARG A 54 -6.23 -14.21 5.91
CA ARG A 54 -7.34 -15.18 6.03
C ARG A 54 -8.23 -15.15 4.79
N TYR A 55 -8.61 -13.97 4.32
CA TYR A 55 -9.37 -13.82 3.09
C TYR A 55 -8.65 -14.44 1.90
N ILE A 56 -7.34 -14.17 1.75
CA ILE A 56 -6.53 -14.72 0.66
C ILE A 56 -6.44 -16.25 0.74
N ILE A 57 -6.23 -16.82 1.93
CA ILE A 57 -6.18 -18.28 2.09
C ILE A 57 -7.50 -18.91 1.63
N ILE A 58 -8.62 -18.38 2.07
CA ILE A 58 -9.97 -18.89 1.76
C ILE A 58 -10.30 -18.69 0.27
N LEU A 59 -9.86 -17.57 -0.31
CA LEU A 59 -9.99 -17.30 -1.74
C LEU A 59 -9.30 -18.38 -2.57
N PHE A 60 -8.08 -18.76 -2.20
CA PHE A 60 -7.34 -19.85 -2.87
C PHE A 60 -7.86 -21.25 -2.53
N SER A 61 -8.61 -21.42 -1.45
CA SER A 61 -9.35 -22.65 -1.15
C SER A 61 -10.67 -22.76 -1.92
N GLY A 62 -11.11 -21.71 -2.61
CA GLY A 62 -12.38 -21.69 -3.37
C GLY A 62 -13.62 -21.46 -2.52
N GLU A 63 -13.45 -21.03 -1.26
CA GLU A 63 -14.52 -20.86 -0.28
C GLU A 63 -14.87 -19.39 -0.03
N ALA A 64 -14.19 -18.44 -0.69
CA ALA A 64 -14.40 -17.02 -0.43
C ALA A 64 -15.70 -16.51 -1.06
N LEU A 65 -16.41 -15.67 -0.30
CA LEU A 65 -17.56 -14.92 -0.76
C LEU A 65 -17.18 -13.44 -0.97
N PHE A 66 -17.92 -12.75 -1.83
CA PHE A 66 -17.74 -11.33 -2.05
C PHE A 66 -19.06 -10.63 -2.43
N PRO A 67 -19.51 -9.62 -1.65
CA PRO A 67 -19.09 -9.30 -0.28
C PRO A 67 -19.34 -10.47 0.67
N ASP A 68 -18.61 -10.53 1.80
CA ASP A 68 -18.82 -11.55 2.82
C ASP A 68 -19.29 -10.92 4.15
N PRO A 69 -20.60 -10.79 4.40
CA PRO A 69 -21.12 -10.20 5.63
C PRO A 69 -20.84 -11.05 6.88
N ASN A 70 -20.42 -12.31 6.72
CA ASN A 70 -20.13 -13.21 7.83
C ASN A 70 -18.63 -13.45 8.03
N PHE A 71 -17.76 -12.68 7.37
CA PHE A 71 -16.30 -12.85 7.44
C PHE A 71 -15.77 -12.88 8.88
N SER A 72 -16.35 -12.08 9.79
CA SER A 72 -15.98 -12.04 11.21
C SER A 72 -16.20 -13.35 11.97
N LYS A 73 -17.04 -14.26 11.45
CA LYS A 73 -17.30 -15.59 12.02
C LYS A 73 -16.29 -16.65 11.58
N ILE A 74 -15.48 -16.36 10.56
CA ILE A 74 -14.48 -17.28 10.05
C ILE A 74 -13.39 -17.47 11.11
N PRO A 75 -13.08 -18.71 11.52
CA PRO A 75 -12.05 -18.97 12.54
C PRO A 75 -10.64 -18.58 12.05
N LYS A 76 -9.72 -18.37 12.99
CA LYS A 76 -8.32 -18.04 12.66
C LYS A 76 -7.69 -19.18 11.88
N LEU A 77 -6.98 -18.85 10.81
CA LEU A 77 -6.30 -19.83 9.97
C LEU A 77 -4.80 -19.82 10.21
N LYS A 78 -4.18 -21.01 10.13
CA LYS A 78 -2.73 -21.15 10.23
C LYS A 78 -2.06 -20.40 9.08
N GLY A 79 -1.11 -19.53 9.40
CA GLY A 79 -0.35 -18.78 8.40
C GLY A 79 -1.00 -17.46 7.93
N GLU A 80 -2.19 -17.10 8.43
CA GLU A 80 -2.90 -15.88 8.00
C GLU A 80 -2.05 -14.61 8.17
N THR A 81 -1.26 -14.51 9.25
CA THR A 81 -0.36 -13.37 9.45
C THR A 81 0.71 -13.27 8.35
N PHE A 82 1.35 -14.39 8.01
CA PHE A 82 2.43 -14.41 7.03
C PHE A 82 1.91 -14.08 5.63
N VAL A 83 0.78 -14.67 5.25
CA VAL A 83 0.12 -14.40 3.96
C VAL A 83 -0.29 -12.94 3.87
N GLY A 84 -0.91 -12.40 4.92
CA GLY A 84 -1.35 -11.00 4.96
C GLY A 84 -0.22 -9.99 4.83
N LEU A 85 0.87 -10.17 5.60
CA LEU A 85 2.05 -9.30 5.52
C LEU A 85 2.73 -9.41 4.15
N SER A 86 2.86 -10.63 3.61
CA SER A 86 3.46 -10.85 2.29
C SER A 86 2.63 -10.18 1.19
N ALA A 87 1.30 -10.32 1.25
CA ALA A 87 0.38 -9.66 0.34
C ALA A 87 0.48 -8.14 0.43
N HIS A 88 0.59 -7.59 1.64
CA HIS A 88 0.71 -6.15 1.84
C HIS A 88 2.00 -5.60 1.22
N ILE A 89 3.15 -6.25 1.46
CA ILE A 89 4.42 -5.85 0.84
C ILE A 89 4.33 -5.96 -0.69
N PHE A 90 3.70 -7.02 -1.21
CA PHE A 90 3.53 -7.22 -2.64
C PHE A 90 2.69 -6.10 -3.28
N VAL A 91 1.59 -5.71 -2.65
CA VAL A 91 0.78 -4.56 -3.10
C VAL A 91 1.60 -3.28 -3.08
N CYS A 92 2.40 -3.03 -2.03
CA CYS A 92 3.28 -1.86 -1.98
C CYS A 92 4.30 -1.84 -3.14
N LEU A 93 4.83 -3.00 -3.55
CA LEU A 93 5.72 -3.08 -4.71
C LEU A 93 4.97 -2.82 -6.03
N ILE A 94 3.75 -3.34 -6.18
CA ILE A 94 2.90 -3.05 -7.35
C ILE A 94 2.59 -1.56 -7.44
N ASP A 95 2.17 -0.95 -6.34
CA ASP A 95 1.82 0.48 -6.29
C ASP A 95 3.02 1.36 -6.64
N THR A 96 4.20 1.00 -6.13
CA THR A 96 5.46 1.69 -6.49
C THR A 96 5.80 1.52 -7.97
N TYR A 97 5.60 0.33 -8.53
CA TYR A 97 5.82 0.09 -9.96
C TYR A 97 4.87 0.93 -10.81
N LEU A 98 3.59 0.97 -10.46
CA LEU A 98 2.57 1.77 -11.16
C LEU A 98 2.88 3.27 -11.05
N TYR A 99 3.37 3.72 -9.89
CA TYR A 99 3.84 5.10 -9.69
C TYR A 99 4.99 5.44 -10.64
N PHE A 100 5.98 4.55 -10.76
CA PHE A 100 7.12 4.73 -11.66
C PHE A 100 6.68 4.74 -13.13
N LEU A 101 5.80 3.82 -13.50
CA LEU A 101 5.23 3.74 -14.84
C LEU A 101 4.52 5.06 -15.20
N LEU A 102 3.64 5.55 -14.33
CA LEU A 102 2.93 6.80 -14.52
C LEU A 102 3.88 8.00 -14.58
N SER A 103 4.73 8.17 -13.56
CA SER A 103 5.51 9.40 -13.39
C SER A 103 6.66 9.53 -14.39
N PHE A 104 7.35 8.41 -14.65
CA PHE A 104 8.60 8.43 -15.41
C PHE A 104 8.42 7.97 -16.84
N LYS A 105 7.61 6.94 -17.09
CA LYS A 105 7.43 6.43 -18.46
C LYS A 105 6.31 7.15 -19.22
N ILE A 106 5.15 7.37 -18.58
CA ILE A 106 3.99 8.01 -19.23
C ILE A 106 4.14 9.54 -19.21
N LEU A 107 4.27 10.14 -18.02
CA LEU A 107 4.33 11.59 -17.86
C LEU A 107 5.72 12.18 -18.17
N LYS A 108 6.76 11.34 -18.30
CA LYS A 108 8.16 11.74 -18.58
C LYS A 108 8.60 12.92 -17.71
N SER A 109 8.33 12.82 -16.42
CA SER A 109 8.50 13.92 -15.46
C SER A 109 9.51 13.57 -14.39
N ARG A 110 10.11 14.58 -13.76
CA ARG A 110 10.81 14.41 -12.48
C ARG A 110 9.83 13.96 -11.39
N PRO A 111 10.28 13.35 -10.28
CA PRO A 111 9.41 13.00 -9.17
C PRO A 111 8.62 14.22 -8.72
N LYS A 112 7.31 14.06 -8.58
CA LYS A 112 6.39 15.11 -8.14
C LYS A 112 5.47 14.52 -7.07
N ILE A 113 5.14 15.34 -6.08
CA ILE A 113 4.24 14.93 -4.99
C ILE A 113 2.83 14.68 -5.51
N LEU A 114 2.32 15.58 -6.36
CA LEU A 114 0.91 15.55 -6.79
C LEU A 114 0.52 14.25 -7.54
N PRO A 115 1.29 13.75 -8.54
CA PRO A 115 0.98 12.46 -9.16
C PRO A 115 1.02 11.29 -8.19
N ALA A 116 1.92 11.29 -7.20
CA ALA A 116 1.99 10.24 -6.20
C ALA A 116 0.74 10.23 -5.31
N LEU A 117 0.33 11.41 -4.82
CA LEU A 117 -0.88 11.56 -4.00
C LEU A 117 -2.15 11.19 -4.75
N ILE A 118 -2.35 11.72 -5.96
CA ILE A 118 -3.53 11.42 -6.78
C ILE A 118 -3.64 9.92 -7.00
N MET A 119 -2.54 9.26 -7.37
CA MET A 119 -2.57 7.83 -7.64
C MET A 119 -2.89 7.03 -6.38
N MET A 120 -2.34 7.39 -5.23
CA MET A 120 -2.64 6.71 -3.96
C MET A 120 -4.07 6.95 -3.48
N TRP A 121 -4.62 8.14 -3.70
CA TRP A 121 -6.04 8.40 -3.41
C TRP A 121 -6.97 7.63 -4.34
N LEU A 122 -6.63 7.48 -5.62
CA LEU A 122 -7.38 6.60 -6.53
C LEU A 122 -7.32 5.14 -6.08
N PHE A 123 -6.16 4.70 -5.56
CA PHE A 123 -5.99 3.32 -5.08
C PHE A 123 -6.65 3.03 -3.76
N MET A 124 -7.14 4.05 -3.03
CA MET A 124 -8.08 3.84 -1.92
C MET A 124 -9.34 3.08 -2.37
N PHE A 125 -9.61 2.99 -3.67
CA PHE A 125 -10.60 2.06 -4.21
C PHE A 125 -10.42 0.63 -3.70
N MET A 126 -9.17 0.14 -3.62
CA MET A 126 -8.86 -1.21 -3.16
C MET A 126 -9.35 -1.47 -1.72
N PRO A 127 -8.94 -0.70 -0.69
CA PRO A 127 -9.43 -0.92 0.66
C PRO A 127 -10.93 -0.63 0.81
N LEU A 128 -11.46 0.40 0.13
CA LEU A 128 -12.85 0.83 0.35
C LEU A 128 -13.89 -0.06 -0.33
N TYR A 129 -13.59 -0.59 -1.52
CA TYR A 129 -14.56 -1.27 -2.38
C TYR A 129 -14.18 -2.72 -2.70
N LEU A 130 -13.00 -3.20 -2.30
CA LEU A 130 -12.66 -4.61 -2.35
C LEU A 130 -12.41 -5.17 -0.96
N GLU A 131 -11.47 -4.61 -0.21
CA GLU A 131 -11.11 -5.15 1.10
C GLU A 131 -12.27 -5.08 2.10
N MET A 132 -12.83 -3.88 2.36
CA MET A 132 -13.89 -3.73 3.36
C MET A 132 -15.13 -4.62 3.10
N PRO A 133 -15.68 -4.70 1.86
CA PRO A 133 -16.75 -5.64 1.55
C PRO A 133 -16.37 -7.11 1.71
N ALA A 134 -15.15 -7.49 1.30
CA ALA A 134 -14.63 -8.85 1.45
C ALA A 134 -14.48 -9.27 2.90
N LEU A 135 -14.18 -8.30 3.80
CA LEU A 135 -13.99 -8.54 5.23
C LEU A 135 -15.26 -8.32 6.06
N GLY A 136 -16.43 -8.17 5.42
CA GLY A 136 -17.72 -8.00 6.11
C GLY A 136 -17.89 -6.66 6.82
N LEU A 137 -17.13 -5.65 6.40
CA LEU A 137 -17.27 -4.27 6.90
C LEU A 137 -18.24 -3.44 6.04
N GLY A 138 -18.79 -4.03 4.97
CA GLY A 138 -19.66 -3.36 4.01
C GLY A 138 -18.89 -2.43 3.06
N TRP A 139 -19.62 -1.84 2.10
CA TRP A 139 -19.07 -0.89 1.14
C TRP A 139 -18.55 0.36 1.85
N ALA A 140 -17.26 0.66 1.69
CA ALA A 140 -16.60 1.77 2.38
C ALA A 140 -16.86 1.79 3.90
N GLY A 141 -16.90 0.60 4.52
CA GLY A 141 -17.07 0.46 5.98
C GLY A 141 -18.49 0.70 6.47
N ALA A 142 -19.50 0.68 5.59
CA ALA A 142 -20.90 0.99 5.93
C ALA A 142 -21.47 0.19 7.11
N ASP A 143 -21.01 -1.05 7.29
CA ASP A 143 -21.51 -1.94 8.35
C ASP A 143 -20.63 -1.89 9.61
N SER A 144 -19.59 -1.06 9.62
CA SER A 144 -18.69 -0.90 10.77
C SER A 144 -19.17 0.20 11.73
N PRO A 145 -19.18 -0.04 13.06
CA PRO A 145 -19.52 0.98 14.05
C PRO A 145 -18.49 2.13 14.11
N ILE A 146 -17.31 1.95 13.51
CA ILE A 146 -16.22 2.94 13.48
C ILE A 146 -15.92 3.40 12.05
N LYS A 147 -16.93 3.40 11.17
CA LYS A 147 -16.83 3.76 9.74
C LYS A 147 -16.00 5.03 9.51
N ASP A 148 -16.33 6.13 10.16
CA ASP A 148 -15.68 7.43 9.90
C ASP A 148 -14.18 7.37 10.22
N ILE A 149 -13.81 6.63 11.27
CA ILE A 149 -12.41 6.43 11.65
C ILE A 149 -11.70 5.54 10.61
N LEU A 150 -12.36 4.50 10.07
CA LEU A 150 -11.80 3.67 9.00
C LEU A 150 -11.55 4.47 7.72
N LEU A 151 -12.46 5.37 7.36
CA LEU A 151 -12.30 6.25 6.20
C LEU A 151 -11.16 7.25 6.41
N LEU A 152 -11.11 7.89 7.58
CA LEU A 152 -10.04 8.82 7.95
C LEU A 152 -8.68 8.12 7.97
N ARG A 153 -8.59 6.94 8.60
CA ARG A 153 -7.36 6.12 8.63
C ARG A 153 -6.91 5.78 7.23
N THR A 154 -7.82 5.31 6.37
CA THR A 154 -7.50 4.98 4.96
C THR A 154 -6.93 6.21 4.25
N PHE A 155 -7.58 7.37 4.36
CA PHE A 155 -7.12 8.61 3.74
C PHE A 155 -5.74 9.07 4.24
N ILE A 156 -5.53 9.08 5.56
CA ILE A 156 -4.24 9.47 6.18
C ILE A 156 -3.13 8.53 5.71
N CYS A 157 -3.35 7.21 5.81
CA CYS A 157 -2.34 6.22 5.46
C CYS A 157 -1.94 6.32 3.98
N HIS A 158 -2.90 6.47 3.06
CA HIS A 158 -2.60 6.60 1.62
C HIS A 158 -1.95 7.93 1.28
N THR A 159 -2.28 9.00 2.02
CA THR A 159 -1.58 10.29 1.89
C THR A 159 -0.12 10.15 2.32
N CYS A 160 0.14 9.55 3.50
CA CYS A 160 1.50 9.28 3.97
C CYS A 160 2.27 8.38 3.00
N TYR A 161 1.62 7.36 2.45
CA TYR A 161 2.25 6.47 1.46
C TYR A 161 2.61 7.19 0.16
N GLY A 162 1.71 8.03 -0.38
CA GLY A 162 2.01 8.85 -1.56
C GLY A 162 3.18 9.83 -1.33
N LEU A 163 3.25 10.44 -0.15
CA LEU A 163 4.41 11.24 0.25
C LEU A 163 5.68 10.38 0.35
N ALA A 164 5.59 9.17 0.90
CA ALA A 164 6.70 8.24 1.02
C ALA A 164 7.24 7.81 -0.35
N LEU A 165 6.38 7.55 -1.33
CA LEU A 165 6.80 7.23 -2.70
C LEU A 165 7.63 8.38 -3.31
N TYR A 166 7.18 9.63 -3.13
CA TYR A 166 7.92 10.80 -3.59
C TYR A 166 9.27 10.93 -2.86
N VAL A 167 9.26 10.94 -1.52
CA VAL A 167 10.46 11.12 -0.70
C VAL A 167 11.47 9.99 -0.94
N GLY A 168 11.01 8.74 -0.93
CA GLY A 168 11.83 7.55 -1.19
C GLY A 168 12.48 7.61 -2.57
N THR A 169 11.74 8.07 -3.58
CA THR A 169 12.30 8.23 -4.93
C THR A 169 13.39 9.29 -4.99
N VAL A 170 13.15 10.46 -4.39
CA VAL A 170 14.13 11.55 -4.34
C VAL A 170 15.37 11.11 -3.55
N LEU A 171 15.17 10.42 -2.42
CA LEU A 171 16.24 9.91 -1.57
C LEU A 171 17.10 8.90 -2.33
N PHE A 172 16.48 7.89 -2.95
CA PHE A 172 17.18 6.88 -3.72
C PHE A 172 18.00 7.51 -4.85
N TYR A 173 17.43 8.48 -5.58
CA TYR A 173 18.15 9.15 -6.65
C TYR A 173 19.36 9.96 -6.15
N LYS A 174 19.23 10.65 -5.00
CA LYS A 174 20.37 11.35 -4.37
C LYS A 174 21.47 10.37 -3.98
N LEU A 175 21.12 9.23 -3.37
CA LEU A 175 22.06 8.18 -3.00
C LEU A 175 22.78 7.61 -4.22
N LEU A 176 22.03 7.32 -5.29
CA LEU A 176 22.60 6.83 -6.55
C LEU A 176 23.58 7.83 -7.17
N LYS A 177 23.25 9.12 -7.15
CA LYS A 177 24.14 10.17 -7.67
C LYS A 177 25.42 10.27 -6.85
N PHE A 178 25.32 10.24 -5.52
CA PHE A 178 26.46 10.26 -4.62
C PHE A 178 27.37 9.04 -4.80
N TYR A 179 26.79 7.84 -4.97
CA TYR A 179 27.56 6.62 -5.23
C TYR A 179 28.31 6.66 -6.57
N LYS A 180 27.75 7.30 -7.61
CA LYS A 180 28.40 7.43 -8.93
C LYS A 180 29.43 8.55 -9.02
N SER A 181 29.44 9.49 -8.07
CA SER A 181 30.40 10.61 -8.03
C SER A 181 31.65 10.30 -7.22
N ASN A 182 31.68 9.17 -6.52
CA ASN A 182 32.85 8.63 -5.82
C ASN A 182 33.31 7.36 -6.55
#